data_AF-A0A2K2CAL0-F1
#
_entry.id   AF-A0A2K2CAL0-F1
#
_cell.length_a   1.000
_cell.length_b   1.000
_cell.length_c   1.000
_cell.angle_alpha   90.00
_cell.angle_beta   90.00
_cell.angle_gamma   90.00
#
_symmetry.space_group_name_H-M   'P 1'
#
loop_
_entity.id
_entity.type
_entity.pdbx_description
1 polymer ?
#
loop_
_entity_poly.entity_id
_entity_poly.type
_entity_poly.pdbx_seq_one_letter_code
_entity_poly.pdbx_strand_id
1 'polypeptide(L)'
;MGTIETTPHTEIHYWTGDPNQLKRENMDNFYSAGRDPIFYCHHSEHIEDPDWLNSEFLFWDENEELVRVKVKDTLDTKKLRYGFQDVPFPWLKTRPTPKLTRQEKSRLASVEVSRSTKSRTATVKEDEDEVLVIEVIEYEENQLIKFNVLVKDEPGSSGGPNKSEFARSFVNMPHKQAKKSKTTLVPGIAGS
;
A
#
# COMPACT_ATOMS: atom_id res chain seq x y z
N MET A 1 -1.04 -8.04 -3.82
CA MET A 1 -1.12 -6.88 -2.92
C MET A 1 -0.60 -5.66 -3.67
N GLY A 2 -1.44 -4.65 -3.87
CA GLY A 2 -1.12 -3.43 -4.61
C GLY A 2 -0.16 -2.49 -3.87
N THR A 3 0.38 -1.46 -4.52
CA THR A 3 1.28 -0.44 -3.93
C THR A 3 0.62 0.29 -2.77
N ILE A 4 -0.55 0.86 -3.04
CA ILE A 4 -1.31 1.68 -2.10
C ILE A 4 -1.87 0.83 -0.96
N GLU A 5 -2.34 -0.38 -1.27
CA GLU A 5 -2.92 -1.34 -0.32
C GLU A 5 -1.99 -1.61 0.88
N THR A 6 -0.67 -1.74 0.67
CA THR A 6 0.28 -1.95 1.78
C THR A 6 0.69 -0.65 2.45
N THR A 7 0.87 0.42 1.69
CA THR A 7 1.32 1.73 2.19
C THR A 7 0.87 2.81 1.21
N PRO A 8 0.06 3.81 1.64
CA PRO A 8 -0.30 4.13 3.03
C PRO A 8 -1.54 3.42 3.57
N HIS A 9 -2.29 2.64 2.79
CA HIS A 9 -3.61 2.13 3.19
C HIS A 9 -3.60 1.37 4.52
N THR A 10 -2.77 0.33 4.64
CA THR A 10 -2.63 -0.41 5.90
C THR A 10 -2.19 0.48 7.07
N GLU A 11 -1.34 1.49 6.83
CA GLU A 11 -0.86 2.38 7.87
C GLU A 11 -1.95 3.35 8.37
N ILE A 12 -2.84 3.79 7.48
CA ILE A 12 -3.99 4.63 7.82
C ILE A 12 -5.01 3.83 8.64
N HIS A 13 -5.29 2.58 8.24
CA HIS A 13 -6.09 1.64 9.03
C HIS A 13 -5.50 1.47 10.44
N TYR A 14 -4.19 1.24 10.54
CA TYR A 14 -3.50 1.06 11.81
C TYR A 14 -3.48 2.29 12.70
N TRP A 15 -3.23 3.45 12.12
CA TRP A 15 -3.15 4.70 12.86
C TRP A 15 -4.52 5.15 13.38
N THR A 16 -5.59 4.88 12.64
CA THR A 16 -6.94 5.33 12.98
C THR A 16 -7.67 4.39 13.95
N GLY A 17 -7.25 3.12 14.07
CA GLY A 17 -7.86 2.20 15.04
C GLY A 17 -7.54 2.54 16.50
N ASP A 18 -8.50 2.31 17.41
CA ASP A 18 -8.37 2.68 18.82
C ASP A 18 -7.39 1.75 19.55
N PRO A 19 -6.23 2.25 20.03
CA PRO A 19 -5.26 1.43 20.75
C PRO A 19 -5.78 0.82 22.05
N ASN A 20 -6.89 1.31 22.60
CA ASN A 20 -7.48 0.82 23.84
C ASN A 20 -8.47 -0.34 23.64
N GLN A 21 -8.79 -0.70 22.39
CA GLN A 21 -9.66 -1.84 22.07
C GLN A 21 -8.84 -3.12 21.89
N LEU A 22 -9.43 -4.26 22.25
CA LEU A 22 -8.78 -5.57 22.20
C LEU A 22 -8.25 -5.95 20.81
N LYS A 23 -8.91 -5.50 19.74
CA LYS A 23 -8.48 -5.74 18.35
C LYS A 23 -8.36 -4.44 17.56
N ARG A 24 -8.16 -3.33 18.28
CA ARG A 24 -7.95 -1.98 17.74
C ARG A 24 -9.09 -1.50 16.82
N GLU A 25 -10.31 -1.91 17.15
CA GLU A 25 -11.52 -1.43 16.47
C GLU A 25 -11.60 0.11 16.44
N ASN A 26 -12.21 0.75 15.43
CA ASN A 26 -12.87 0.15 14.27
C ASN A 26 -11.92 -0.05 13.09
N MET A 27 -11.08 0.94 12.77
CA MET A 27 -10.31 1.00 11.52
C MET A 27 -9.19 -0.03 11.39
N ASP A 28 -8.61 -0.56 12.47
CA ASP A 28 -7.48 -1.50 12.40
C ASP A 28 -7.88 -2.95 12.09
N ASN A 29 -9.18 -3.23 11.89
CA ASN A 29 -9.61 -4.59 11.59
C ASN A 29 -10.72 -4.63 10.54
N PHE A 30 -10.57 -5.50 9.54
CA PHE A 30 -11.51 -5.59 8.41
C PHE A 30 -12.97 -5.85 8.81
N TYR A 31 -13.23 -6.55 9.92
CA TYR A 31 -14.62 -6.79 10.35
C TYR A 31 -15.28 -5.55 10.98
N SER A 32 -14.51 -4.56 11.41
CA SER A 32 -14.99 -3.36 12.09
C SER A 32 -14.70 -2.07 11.34
N ALA A 33 -13.80 -2.08 10.36
CA ALA A 33 -13.35 -0.87 9.66
C ALA A 33 -14.52 -0.12 9.02
N GLY A 34 -15.45 -0.83 8.37
CA GLY A 34 -16.66 -0.23 7.80
C GLY A 34 -17.67 0.33 8.80
N ARG A 35 -17.44 0.22 10.12
CA ARG A 35 -18.26 0.89 11.15
C ARG A 35 -17.84 2.35 11.37
N ASP A 36 -16.64 2.70 10.93
CA ASP A 36 -16.15 4.07 10.97
C ASP A 36 -16.44 4.76 9.63
N PRO A 37 -17.18 5.89 9.61
CA PRO A 37 -17.45 6.63 8.38
C PRO A 37 -16.20 7.02 7.59
N ILE A 38 -15.03 7.16 8.23
CA ILE A 38 -13.77 7.51 7.56
C ILE A 38 -13.28 6.41 6.59
N PHE A 39 -13.74 5.17 6.77
CA PHE A 39 -13.44 4.03 5.90
C PHE A 39 -13.80 4.30 4.44
N TYR A 40 -14.96 4.93 4.20
CA TYR A 40 -15.45 5.18 2.85
C TYR A 40 -14.65 6.27 2.13
N CYS A 41 -14.21 7.30 2.85
CA CYS A 41 -13.31 8.31 2.30
C CYS A 41 -11.91 7.76 2.03
N HIS A 42 -11.49 6.73 2.78
CA HIS A 42 -10.18 6.12 2.61
C HIS A 42 -10.09 5.24 1.34
N HIS A 43 -11.17 4.58 0.94
CA HIS A 43 -11.21 3.57 -0.14
C HIS A 43 -11.59 4.11 -1.53
N SER A 44 -11.56 5.43 -1.75
CA SER A 44 -11.84 5.99 -3.08
C SER A 44 -10.63 5.85 -4.01
N GLU A 45 -10.54 4.73 -4.73
CA GLU A 45 -9.47 4.47 -5.71
C GLU A 45 -10.01 4.14 -7.11
N HIS A 46 -9.21 4.43 -8.13
CA HIS A 46 -9.55 4.26 -9.54
C HIS A 46 -8.69 3.17 -10.17
N ILE A 47 -9.33 2.11 -10.69
CA ILE A 47 -8.70 1.00 -11.40
C ILE A 47 -9.45 0.77 -12.73
N GLU A 48 -8.73 0.53 -13.82
CA GLU A 48 -9.30 0.44 -15.18
C GLU A 48 -9.58 -1.01 -15.66
N ASP A 49 -9.44 -2.01 -14.79
CA ASP A 49 -9.61 -3.43 -15.13
C ASP A 49 -11.10 -3.79 -15.36
N PRO A 50 -11.50 -4.34 -16.53
CA PRO A 50 -12.88 -4.75 -16.80
C PRO A 50 -13.50 -5.71 -15.78
N ASP A 51 -12.73 -6.64 -15.21
CA ASP A 51 -13.25 -7.61 -14.22
C ASP A 51 -13.51 -6.90 -12.89
N TRP A 52 -12.66 -5.94 -12.53
CA TRP A 52 -12.86 -5.07 -11.38
C TRP A 52 -14.04 -4.12 -11.58
N LEU A 53 -14.13 -3.48 -12.75
CA LEU A 53 -15.20 -2.54 -13.12
C LEU A 53 -16.60 -3.18 -13.07
N ASN A 54 -16.68 -4.46 -13.40
CA ASN A 54 -17.93 -5.22 -13.38
C ASN A 54 -18.19 -5.95 -12.06
N SER A 55 -17.32 -5.80 -11.05
CA SER A 55 -17.58 -6.32 -9.71
C SER A 55 -18.80 -5.65 -9.10
N GLU A 56 -19.64 -6.44 -8.42
CA GLU A 56 -20.95 -6.02 -7.92
C GLU A 56 -21.03 -6.19 -6.41
N PHE A 57 -21.59 -5.19 -5.74
CA PHE A 57 -21.80 -5.18 -4.30
C PHE A 57 -23.27 -4.87 -4.00
N LEU A 58 -23.75 -5.33 -2.85
CA LEU A 58 -25.11 -5.11 -2.38
C LEU A 58 -25.07 -4.20 -1.15
N PHE A 59 -25.81 -3.10 -1.20
CA PHE A 59 -25.95 -2.15 -0.10
C PHE A 59 -27.42 -1.92 0.21
N TRP A 60 -27.71 -1.61 1.47
CA TRP A 60 -29.00 -1.04 1.84
C TRP A 60 -28.92 0.47 1.66
N ASP A 61 -29.88 1.07 0.95
CA ASP A 61 -29.98 2.52 0.81
C ASP A 61 -30.70 3.16 2.02
N GLU A 62 -30.89 4.48 1.98
CA GLU A 62 -31.59 5.23 3.02
C GLU A 62 -33.10 4.90 3.15
N ASN A 63 -33.66 4.18 2.18
CA ASN A 63 -35.07 3.77 2.14
C ASN A 63 -35.27 2.31 2.55
N GLU A 64 -34.22 1.66 3.06
CA GLU A 64 -34.20 0.22 3.39
C GLU A 64 -34.43 -0.67 2.16
N GLU A 65 -33.99 -0.23 0.98
CA GLU A 65 -34.00 -1.04 -0.24
C GLU A 65 -32.62 -1.63 -0.53
N LEU A 66 -32.59 -2.88 -0.98
CA LEU A 66 -31.34 -3.55 -1.34
C LEU A 66 -30.93 -3.17 -2.77
N VAL A 67 -29.90 -2.34 -2.89
CA VAL A 67 -29.38 -1.82 -4.15
C VAL A 67 -28.11 -2.55 -4.55
N ARG A 68 -28.04 -2.96 -5.82
CA ARG A 68 -26.83 -3.52 -6.43
C ARG A 68 -26.02 -2.41 -7.07
N VAL A 69 -24.78 -2.23 -6.64
CA VAL A 69 -23.86 -1.21 -7.14
C VAL A 69 -22.69 -1.89 -7.85
N LYS A 70 -22.32 -1.36 -9.02
CA LYS A 70 -21.11 -1.78 -9.75
C LYS A 70 -20.01 -0.77 -9.56
N VAL A 71 -18.77 -1.24 -9.52
CA VAL A 71 -17.60 -0.38 -9.34
C VAL A 71 -17.47 0.68 -10.43
N LYS A 72 -17.76 0.34 -11.69
CA LYS A 72 -17.71 1.32 -12.80
C LYS A 72 -18.64 2.51 -12.62
N ASP A 73 -19.74 2.33 -11.89
CA ASP A 73 -20.74 3.37 -11.68
C ASP A 73 -20.33 4.31 -10.53
N THR A 74 -19.30 3.94 -9.75
CA THR A 74 -18.79 4.74 -8.62
C THR A 74 -17.53 5.55 -8.95
N LEU A 75 -16.96 5.40 -10.15
CA LEU A 75 -15.71 6.08 -10.53
C LEU A 75 -15.86 7.60 -10.73
N ASP A 76 -17.03 8.04 -11.15
CA ASP A 76 -17.31 9.46 -11.36
C ASP A 76 -18.08 10.00 -10.16
N THR A 77 -17.34 10.65 -9.25
CA THR A 77 -17.90 11.27 -8.05
C THR A 77 -18.98 12.30 -8.38
N LYS A 78 -18.93 12.94 -9.55
CA LYS A 78 -19.96 13.90 -10.00
C LYS A 78 -21.29 13.21 -10.28
N LYS A 79 -21.28 11.98 -10.82
CA LYS A 79 -22.52 11.19 -11.01
C LYS A 79 -23.12 10.77 -9.66
N LEU A 80 -22.26 10.55 -8.67
CA LEU A 80 -22.64 10.32 -7.27
C LEU A 80 -23.00 11.61 -6.52
N ARG A 81 -23.01 12.76 -7.21
CA ARG A 81 -23.42 14.07 -6.69
C ARG A 81 -22.58 14.57 -5.50
N TYR A 82 -21.33 14.12 -5.39
CA TYR A 82 -20.37 14.66 -4.44
C TYR A 82 -19.05 15.01 -5.12
N GLY A 83 -18.24 15.82 -4.46
CA GLY A 83 -16.91 16.17 -4.92
C GLY A 83 -16.04 16.53 -3.73
N PHE A 84 -14.73 16.43 -3.93
CA PHE A 84 -13.76 16.87 -2.93
C PHE A 84 -13.42 18.34 -3.14
N GLN A 85 -13.14 19.03 -2.04
CA GLN A 85 -12.59 20.37 -2.11
C GLN A 85 -11.17 20.32 -2.67
N ASP A 86 -10.87 21.19 -3.64
CA ASP A 86 -9.51 21.34 -4.16
C ASP A 86 -8.60 21.95 -3.08
N VAL A 87 -7.74 21.10 -2.53
CA VAL A 87 -6.69 21.49 -1.58
C VAL A 87 -5.32 21.31 -2.23
N PRO A 88 -4.33 22.19 -1.96
CA PRO A 88 -2.99 22.02 -2.51
C PRO A 88 -2.38 20.66 -2.10
N PHE A 89 -1.63 20.04 -3.01
CA PHE A 89 -0.90 18.78 -2.75
C PHE A 89 0.56 19.06 -2.35
N PRO A 90 0.90 19.21 -1.05
CA PRO A 90 2.26 19.56 -0.62
C PRO A 90 3.30 18.47 -0.94
N TRP A 91 2.86 17.22 -1.08
CA TRP A 91 3.69 16.04 -1.32
C TRP A 91 4.07 15.84 -2.81
N LEU A 92 3.52 16.63 -3.73
CA LEU A 92 3.83 16.51 -5.16
C LEU A 92 5.31 16.79 -5.49
N LYS A 93 6.02 17.50 -4.60
CA LYS A 93 7.45 17.85 -4.73
C LYS A 93 8.35 17.15 -3.72
N THR A 94 7.85 16.22 -2.91
CA THR A 94 8.63 15.56 -1.85
C THR A 94 9.32 14.29 -2.34
N ARG A 95 10.10 14.39 -3.43
CA ARG A 95 10.91 13.25 -3.90
C ARG A 95 11.98 12.92 -2.84
N PRO A 96 12.19 11.63 -2.49
CA PRO A 96 13.22 11.23 -1.56
C PRO A 96 14.62 11.67 -2.01
N THR A 97 15.44 12.12 -1.06
CA THR A 97 16.82 12.54 -1.33
C THR A 97 17.80 11.42 -0.97
N PRO A 98 18.84 11.16 -1.78
CA PRO A 98 19.87 10.19 -1.47
C PRO A 98 20.63 10.57 -0.20
N LYS A 99 21.10 9.56 0.55
CA LYS A 99 21.97 9.80 1.70
C LYS A 99 23.36 10.23 1.24
N LEU A 100 23.95 11.19 1.96
CA LEU A 100 25.40 11.36 2.02
C LEU A 100 25.91 10.41 3.11
N THR A 101 26.80 9.52 2.75
CA THR A 101 27.23 8.34 3.51
C THR A 101 27.65 8.62 4.95
N ARG A 102 27.16 7.81 5.91
CA ARG A 102 27.81 7.57 7.21
C ARG A 102 27.49 6.17 7.71
N GLN A 103 28.57 5.42 7.97
CA GLN A 103 28.59 4.01 8.39
C GLN A 103 28.10 3.82 9.82
N GLU A 104 27.15 2.90 10.01
CA GLU A 104 26.94 2.15 11.26
C GLU A 104 26.48 0.73 10.88
N LYS A 105 26.90 -0.30 11.63
CA LYS A 105 26.57 -1.72 11.35
C LYS A 105 25.33 -2.16 12.14
N SER A 106 24.41 -2.88 11.53
CA SER A 106 23.29 -3.54 12.23
C SER A 106 22.99 -4.93 11.66
N ARG A 107 22.14 -5.69 12.37
CA ARG A 107 21.76 -7.10 12.11
C ARG A 107 20.74 -7.24 10.94
N LEU A 108 21.02 -6.62 9.80
CA LEU A 108 20.18 -6.71 8.61
C LEU A 108 20.64 -7.86 7.70
N ALA A 109 19.69 -8.62 7.15
CA ALA A 109 19.97 -9.56 6.08
C ALA A 109 20.14 -8.78 4.77
N SER A 110 21.25 -9.02 4.07
CA SER A 110 21.57 -8.38 2.78
C SER A 110 21.79 -9.47 1.73
N VAL A 111 21.20 -9.30 0.56
CA VAL A 111 21.32 -10.24 -0.56
C VAL A 111 21.63 -9.45 -1.83
N GLU A 112 22.62 -9.90 -2.59
CA GLU A 112 22.94 -9.32 -3.89
C GLU A 112 22.03 -9.94 -4.97
N VAL A 113 21.32 -9.10 -5.71
CA VAL A 113 20.40 -9.52 -6.77
C VAL A 113 20.89 -8.98 -8.10
N SER A 114 21.07 -9.85 -9.09
CA SER A 114 21.49 -9.46 -10.43
C SER A 114 20.36 -8.76 -11.16
N ARG A 115 20.69 -7.66 -11.85
CA ARG A 115 19.74 -6.92 -12.71
C ARG A 115 19.69 -7.54 -14.09
N SER A 116 18.51 -7.59 -14.69
CA SER A 116 18.27 -8.12 -16.04
C SER A 116 18.91 -7.26 -17.13
N THR A 117 18.92 -5.93 -16.99
CA THR A 117 19.54 -5.02 -17.96
C THR A 117 20.15 -3.81 -17.26
N LYS A 118 21.39 -3.47 -17.62
CA LYS A 118 22.11 -2.30 -17.08
C LYS A 118 22.01 -1.14 -18.07
N SER A 119 21.91 0.09 -17.58
CA SER A 119 21.95 1.33 -18.38
C SER A 119 20.85 1.46 -19.46
N ARG A 120 19.57 1.29 -19.05
CA ARG A 120 18.40 1.53 -19.91
C ARG A 120 18.32 2.99 -20.38
N THR A 121 17.89 3.22 -21.62
CA THR A 121 17.60 4.55 -22.18
C THR A 121 16.36 5.17 -21.54
N ALA A 122 16.17 6.49 -21.66
CA ALA A 122 15.05 7.20 -21.05
C ALA A 122 13.68 6.69 -21.53
N THR A 123 13.51 6.45 -22.84
CA THR A 123 12.28 5.90 -23.42
C THR A 123 11.92 4.53 -22.84
N VAL A 124 12.91 3.66 -22.71
CA VAL A 124 12.73 2.31 -22.16
C VAL A 124 12.43 2.33 -20.65
N LYS A 125 12.70 3.43 -19.94
CA LYS A 125 12.30 3.62 -18.54
C LYS A 125 10.89 4.22 -18.38
N GLU A 126 10.38 4.86 -19.41
CA GLU A 126 9.00 5.37 -19.44
C GLU A 126 8.04 4.25 -19.85
N ASP A 127 8.45 3.38 -20.78
CA ASP A 127 7.59 2.32 -21.32
C ASP A 127 7.57 1.04 -20.47
N GLU A 128 8.65 0.71 -19.75
CA GLU A 128 8.66 -0.47 -18.88
C GLU A 128 9.28 -0.19 -17.51
N ASP A 129 8.51 -0.51 -16.48
CA ASP A 129 8.91 -0.42 -15.09
C ASP A 129 9.88 -1.54 -14.71
N GLU A 130 11.04 -1.17 -14.17
CA GLU A 130 11.93 -2.11 -13.50
C GLU A 130 11.44 -2.33 -12.07
N VAL A 131 11.01 -3.55 -11.77
CA VAL A 131 10.49 -3.96 -10.46
C VAL A 131 11.36 -5.06 -9.86
N LEU A 132 11.56 -4.99 -8.54
CA LEU A 132 12.06 -6.12 -7.76
C LEU A 132 10.84 -6.95 -7.33
N VAL A 133 10.95 -8.28 -7.39
CA VAL A 133 9.87 -9.18 -6.96
C VAL A 133 10.39 -10.02 -5.80
N ILE A 134 9.74 -9.88 -4.63
CA ILE A 134 9.97 -10.76 -3.48
C ILE A 134 8.80 -11.75 -3.45
N GLU A 135 9.06 -12.96 -3.92
CA GLU A 135 8.07 -14.02 -4.00
C GLU A 135 8.03 -14.87 -2.72
N VAL A 136 6.85 -15.44 -2.45
CA VAL A 136 6.63 -16.46 -1.41
C VAL A 136 7.05 -15.98 -0.01
N ILE A 137 6.55 -14.80 0.39
CA ILE A 137 6.64 -14.36 1.78
C ILE A 137 5.64 -15.18 2.58
N GLU A 138 6.14 -16.17 3.33
CA GLU A 138 5.34 -17.00 4.24
C GLU A 138 5.25 -16.34 5.62
N TYR A 139 4.03 -16.12 6.09
CA TYR A 139 3.78 -15.53 7.39
C TYR A 139 2.46 -16.00 8.03
N GLU A 140 2.30 -15.73 9.32
CA GLU A 140 1.06 -16.00 10.06
C GLU A 140 0.14 -14.78 10.02
N GLU A 141 -1.08 -14.95 9.49
CA GLU A 141 -2.02 -13.83 9.27
C GLU A 141 -2.54 -13.18 10.55
N ASN A 142 -2.43 -13.84 11.70
CA ASN A 142 -2.90 -13.33 12.98
C ASN A 142 -1.92 -12.33 13.64
N GLN A 143 -0.76 -12.09 13.03
CA GLN A 143 0.25 -11.18 13.55
C GLN A 143 0.42 -9.95 12.65
N LEU A 144 0.63 -8.81 13.30
CA LEU A 144 1.08 -7.59 12.64
C LEU A 144 2.55 -7.80 12.26
N ILE A 145 2.85 -7.82 10.97
CA ILE A 145 4.20 -8.01 10.46
C ILE A 145 4.56 -6.81 9.62
N LYS A 146 5.68 -6.16 9.94
CA LYS A 146 6.23 -5.04 9.19
C LYS A 146 7.72 -5.22 8.98
N PHE A 147 8.16 -5.14 7.73
CA PHE A 147 9.59 -5.03 7.40
C PHE A 147 9.82 -4.05 6.26
N ASN A 148 11.00 -3.46 6.23
CA ASN A 148 11.38 -2.45 5.25
C ASN A 148 12.32 -3.08 4.21
N VAL A 149 12.10 -2.75 2.94
CA VAL A 149 12.95 -3.13 1.82
C VAL A 149 13.78 -1.91 1.43
N LEU A 150 15.10 -2.08 1.57
CA LEU A 150 16.10 -1.08 1.20
C LEU A 150 16.85 -1.59 -0.03
N VAL A 151 17.06 -0.73 -1.03
CA VAL A 151 17.76 -1.04 -2.28
C VAL A 151 19.00 -0.16 -2.36
N LYS A 152 20.16 -0.78 -2.63
CA LYS A 152 21.49 -0.13 -2.62
C LYS A 152 21.85 0.53 -1.27
N ASP A 153 21.26 0.08 -0.15
CA ASP A 153 21.65 0.51 1.20
C ASP A 153 22.59 -0.52 1.82
N GLU A 154 23.55 -0.05 2.62
CA GLU A 154 24.46 -0.95 3.35
C GLU A 154 23.78 -1.48 4.62
N PRO A 155 24.04 -2.75 5.01
CA PRO A 155 23.47 -3.33 6.23
C PRO A 155 23.92 -2.54 7.46
N GLY A 156 22.97 -1.82 8.07
CA GLY A 156 23.21 -1.02 9.28
C GLY A 156 22.91 0.47 9.14
N SER A 157 22.70 0.94 7.92
CA SER A 157 22.28 2.30 7.63
C SER A 157 20.91 2.60 8.25
N SER A 158 20.76 3.78 8.87
CA SER A 158 19.46 4.29 9.33
C SER A 158 18.61 4.68 8.11
N GLY A 159 18.05 3.67 7.46
CA GLY A 159 17.02 3.79 6.43
C GLY A 159 15.79 4.49 7.00
N GLY A 160 15.33 5.53 6.33
CA GLY A 160 14.08 6.21 6.65
C GLY A 160 13.25 6.40 5.39
N PRO A 161 11.92 6.56 5.49
CA PRO A 161 11.03 6.66 4.34
C PRO A 161 11.31 7.86 3.43
N ASN A 162 12.08 8.85 3.91
CA ASN A 162 12.45 10.05 3.16
C ASN A 162 13.73 9.89 2.32
N LYS A 163 14.28 8.68 2.20
CA LYS A 163 15.57 8.39 1.56
C LYS A 163 15.38 7.57 0.29
N SER A 164 16.17 7.82 -0.75
CA SER A 164 15.99 7.16 -2.06
C SER A 164 16.33 5.67 -2.02
N GLU A 165 17.10 5.23 -1.03
CA GLU A 165 17.43 3.83 -0.80
C GLU A 165 16.25 3.06 -0.19
N PHE A 166 15.26 3.75 0.38
CA PHE A 166 14.02 3.12 0.85
C PHE A 166 13.10 2.86 -0.34
N ALA A 167 12.94 1.60 -0.70
CA ALA A 167 12.07 1.20 -1.80
C ALA A 167 10.62 1.09 -1.32
N ARG A 168 10.37 0.30 -0.27
CA ARG A 168 9.00 0.03 0.21
C ARG A 168 8.98 -0.66 1.58
N SER A 169 7.85 -0.55 2.28
CA SER A 169 7.54 -1.42 3.43
C SER A 169 6.53 -2.50 3.04
N PHE A 170 6.73 -3.70 3.56
CA PHE A 170 5.67 -4.71 3.65
C PHE A 170 4.98 -4.54 5.00
N VAL A 171 3.64 -4.51 5.00
CA VAL A 171 2.84 -4.50 6.23
C VAL A 171 1.68 -5.47 6.07
N ASN A 172 1.54 -6.39 7.01
CA ASN A 172 0.39 -7.29 7.13
C ASN A 172 -0.49 -6.88 8.32
N MET A 173 -1.81 -6.91 8.12
CA MET A 173 -2.82 -6.68 9.14
C MET A 173 -3.29 -7.98 9.80
N PRO A 174 -3.51 -8.01 11.12
CA PRO A 174 -3.99 -9.21 11.81
C PRO A 174 -5.41 -9.61 11.36
N HIS A 175 -5.54 -10.76 10.69
CA HIS A 175 -6.81 -11.43 10.46
C HIS A 175 -7.17 -12.40 11.60
N LYS A 176 -8.48 -12.60 11.82
CA LYS A 176 -8.99 -13.49 12.90
C LYS A 176 -8.60 -14.95 12.72
N GLN A 177 -8.23 -15.40 11.52
CA GLN A 177 -7.90 -16.79 11.24
C GLN A 177 -6.38 -16.98 11.34
N ALA A 178 -5.95 -17.94 12.16
CA ALA A 178 -4.54 -18.35 12.24
C ALA A 178 -4.19 -19.26 11.04
N LYS A 179 -4.15 -18.66 9.85
CA LYS A 179 -3.72 -19.32 8.62
C LYS A 179 -2.31 -18.86 8.26
N LYS A 180 -1.55 -19.77 7.65
CA LYS A 180 -0.31 -19.43 6.98
C LYS A 180 -0.65 -18.94 5.60
N SER A 181 -0.18 -17.74 5.28
CA SER A 181 -0.43 -17.12 3.99
C SER A 181 0.85 -16.81 3.25
N LYS A 182 0.73 -16.82 1.93
CA LYS A 182 1.80 -16.54 0.98
C LYS A 182 1.41 -15.30 0.22
N THR A 183 2.32 -14.34 0.15
CA THR A 183 2.11 -13.15 -0.66
C THR A 183 3.37 -12.77 -1.42
N THR A 184 3.20 -11.90 -2.40
CA THR A 184 4.27 -11.38 -3.25
C THR A 184 4.29 -9.87 -3.08
N LEU A 185 5.50 -9.33 -2.83
CA LEU A 185 5.73 -7.89 -2.77
C LEU A 185 6.52 -7.45 -4.00
N VAL A 186 6.04 -6.41 -4.68
CA VAL A 186 6.65 -5.87 -5.90
C VAL A 186 6.98 -4.39 -5.71
N PRO A 187 8.19 -4.05 -5.22
CA PRO A 187 8.66 -2.66 -5.21
C PRO A 187 9.25 -2.24 -6.57
N GLY A 188 8.87 -1.04 -7.04
CA GLY A 188 9.51 -0.41 -8.21
C GLY A 188 10.88 0.15 -7.87
N ILE A 189 11.86 -0.03 -8.75
CA ILE A 189 13.27 0.37 -8.55
C ILE A 189 13.79 1.37 -9.60
N ALA A 190 12.92 1.83 -10.50
CA ALA A 190 13.25 2.69 -11.63
C ALA A 190 13.75 4.11 -11.25
N GLY A 191 13.51 4.56 -10.00
CA GLY A 191 13.90 5.88 -9.51
C GLY A 191 15.34 6.01 -8.96
N SER A 192 16.18 4.97 -9.11
CA SER A 192 17.51 4.86 -8.50
C SER A 192 18.69 4.79 -9.46
#